data_AF-A0AAE1SJ47-F1
#
_entry.id   AF-A0AAE1SJ47-F1
#
_cell.length_a   1.000
_cell.length_b   1.000
_cell.length_c   1.000
_cell.angle_alpha   90.00
_cell.angle_beta   90.00
_cell.angle_gamma   90.00
#
_symmetry.space_group_name_H-M   'P 1'
#
loop_
_entity.id
_entity.type
_entity.pdbx_description
1 polymer ?
#
loop_
_entity_poly.entity_id
_entity_poly.type
_entity_poly.pdbx_seq_one_letter_code
_entity_poly.pdbx_strand_id
1 'polypeptide(L)'
;MTVETIRKADNGCSENVHDLRKQQLAARQVEIIDIASAVSDYWSYIVGRSTEDLSNFKSARTGRGLLLNGWKDHCSPIMTAYKLVTIDVPYWGFGGKLEQALMAGERALFLESHRNCFSWIDEWFGLMTEMMRELERESDYSLNNKLGQPCSTERSWITPEESSLGGEESMA
;
A
#
# COMPACT_ATOMS: atom_id res chain seq x y z
N MET A 1 4.69 -4.03 -13.68
CA MET A 1 3.90 -3.09 -12.85
C MET A 1 4.74 -2.67 -11.66
N THR A 2 4.81 -1.39 -11.37
CA THR A 2 5.45 -0.83 -10.17
C THR A 2 4.49 0.11 -9.45
N VAL A 3 4.58 0.13 -8.12
CA VAL A 3 3.80 1.03 -7.27
C VAL A 3 4.75 1.73 -6.30
N GLU A 4 4.95 3.03 -6.49
CA GLU A 4 5.77 3.87 -5.63
C GLU A 4 4.84 4.71 -4.74
N THR A 5 5.07 4.74 -3.42
CA THR A 5 4.18 5.42 -2.48
C THR A 5 4.93 6.45 -1.63
N ILE A 6 4.50 7.70 -1.70
CA ILE A 6 4.92 8.78 -0.79
C ILE A 6 3.77 9.12 0.13
N ARG A 7 4.04 9.28 1.43
CA ARG A 7 3.04 9.66 2.44
C ARG A 7 3.33 11.07 2.92
N LYS A 8 2.31 11.93 2.95
CA LYS A 8 2.41 13.29 3.49
C LYS A 8 1.27 13.58 4.46
N ALA A 9 1.54 14.43 5.45
CA ALA A 9 0.54 14.95 6.38
C ALA A 9 -0.24 16.11 5.73
N ASP A 10 -0.94 15.82 4.63
CA ASP A 10 -1.81 16.73 3.89
C ASP A 10 -3.11 16.04 3.47
N ASN A 11 -4.02 16.80 2.89
CA ASN A 11 -5.33 16.34 2.39
C ASN A 11 -5.34 16.09 0.86
N GLY A 12 -4.17 15.85 0.24
CA GLY A 12 -4.08 15.59 -1.20
C GLY A 12 -3.75 16.81 -2.06
N CYS A 13 -3.33 17.91 -1.42
CA CYS A 13 -3.02 19.17 -2.10
C CYS A 13 -1.60 19.26 -2.67
N SER A 14 -0.69 18.33 -2.35
CA SER A 14 0.67 18.36 -2.88
C SER A 14 0.71 17.90 -4.33
N GLU A 15 1.23 18.73 -5.22
CA GLU A 15 1.50 18.34 -6.61
C GLU A 15 2.88 17.71 -6.79
N ASN A 16 2.98 16.84 -7.80
CA ASN A 16 4.22 16.19 -8.25
C ASN A 16 5.15 15.68 -7.13
N VAL A 17 4.62 15.03 -6.10
CA VAL A 17 5.42 14.62 -4.93
C VAL A 17 6.53 13.59 -5.24
N HIS A 18 6.43 12.91 -6.39
CA HIS A 18 7.41 11.94 -6.89
C HIS A 18 8.49 12.59 -7.77
N ASP A 19 8.52 13.93 -7.86
CA ASP A 19 9.49 14.70 -8.64
C ASP A 19 9.61 14.22 -10.10
N LEU A 20 8.47 13.92 -10.72
CA LEU A 20 8.41 13.45 -12.10
C LEU A 20 8.90 14.54 -13.06
N ARG A 21 9.59 14.10 -14.12
CA ARG A 21 10.01 14.99 -15.21
C ARG A 21 8.78 15.50 -15.96
N LYS A 22 8.90 16.66 -16.61
CA LYS A 22 7.80 17.31 -17.36
C LYS A 22 7.04 16.37 -18.30
N GLN A 23 7.75 15.50 -19.02
CA GLN A 23 7.13 14.55 -19.95
C GLN A 23 6.26 13.50 -19.23
N GLN A 24 6.77 12.91 -18.15
CA GLN A 24 6.02 11.94 -17.34
C GLN A 24 4.85 12.62 -16.64
N LEU A 25 5.07 13.84 -16.14
CA LEU A 25 4.05 14.65 -15.49
C LEU A 25 2.88 14.99 -16.42
N ALA A 26 3.17 15.26 -17.70
CA ALA A 26 2.14 15.53 -18.71
C ALA A 26 1.38 14.27 -19.15
N ALA A 27 2.03 13.11 -19.14
CA ALA A 27 1.43 11.83 -19.52
C ALA A 27 0.60 11.19 -18.38
N ARG A 28 0.87 11.55 -17.12
CA ARG A 28 0.20 10.94 -15.96
C ARG A 28 -1.28 11.30 -15.93
N GLN A 29 -2.08 10.38 -15.42
CA GLN A 29 -3.43 10.65 -14.96
C GLN A 29 -3.43 10.70 -13.43
N VAL A 30 -4.11 11.69 -12.85
CA VAL A 30 -4.30 11.79 -11.40
C VAL A 30 -5.74 11.41 -11.07
N GLU A 31 -5.89 10.45 -10.15
CA GLU A 31 -7.19 10.07 -9.61
C GLU A 31 -7.19 10.21 -8.09
N ILE A 32 -8.24 10.82 -7.56
CA ILE A 32 -8.45 10.97 -6.12
C ILE A 32 -9.36 9.84 -5.65
N ILE A 33 -8.82 8.95 -4.81
CA ILE A 33 -9.61 7.89 -4.17
C ILE A 33 -10.23 8.47 -2.90
N ASP A 34 -11.57 8.39 -2.80
CA ASP A 34 -12.31 8.74 -1.60
C ASP A 34 -12.89 7.49 -0.94
N ILE A 35 -12.36 7.13 0.23
CA ILE A 35 -12.79 5.95 0.97
C ILE A 35 -14.24 6.03 1.46
N ALA A 36 -14.78 7.25 1.61
CA ALA A 36 -16.17 7.47 2.00
C ALA A 36 -17.15 7.44 0.81
N SER A 37 -16.64 7.37 -0.43
CA SER A 37 -17.48 7.27 -1.63
C SER A 37 -18.33 6.01 -1.57
N ALA A 38 -19.58 6.06 -2.03
CA ALA A 38 -20.43 4.86 -2.15
C ALA A 38 -20.17 4.09 -3.46
N VAL A 39 -19.38 4.64 -4.38
CA VAL A 39 -19.15 4.08 -5.71
C VAL A 39 -18.55 2.68 -5.60
N SER A 40 -19.15 1.76 -6.35
CA SER A 40 -18.71 0.37 -6.51
C SER A 40 -18.69 0.03 -7.98
N ASP A 41 -17.69 -0.73 -8.39
CA ASP A 41 -17.63 -1.34 -9.71
C ASP A 41 -17.39 -2.85 -9.61
N TYR A 42 -17.25 -3.49 -10.77
CA TYR A 42 -16.95 -4.91 -10.87
C TYR A 42 -15.64 -5.27 -10.15
N TRP A 43 -14.61 -4.43 -10.25
CA TRP A 43 -13.32 -4.68 -9.61
C TRP A 43 -13.41 -4.62 -8.09
N SER A 44 -14.23 -3.71 -7.55
CA SER A 44 -14.53 -3.60 -6.12
C SER A 44 -15.10 -4.92 -5.57
N TYR A 45 -15.96 -5.59 -6.34
CA TYR A 45 -16.46 -6.92 -5.97
C TYR A 45 -15.34 -7.97 -5.98
N ILE A 46 -14.53 -8.01 -7.06
CA ILE A 46 -13.46 -9.00 -7.22
C ILE A 46 -12.40 -8.90 -6.13
N VAL A 47 -12.02 -7.70 -5.71
CA VAL A 47 -10.99 -7.50 -4.67
C VAL A 47 -11.51 -7.67 -3.24
N GLY A 48 -12.81 -7.92 -3.08
CA GLY A 48 -13.45 -8.07 -1.77
C GLY A 48 -13.85 -6.73 -1.19
N ARG A 49 -15.00 -6.22 -1.64
CA ARG A 49 -15.60 -4.97 -1.16
C ARG A 49 -15.79 -5.00 0.36
N SER A 50 -15.44 -3.89 1.01
CA SER A 50 -15.73 -3.67 2.42
C SER A 50 -17.24 -3.69 2.70
N THR A 51 -17.64 -4.37 3.77
CA THR A 51 -19.05 -4.43 4.22
C THR A 51 -19.46 -3.21 5.03
N GLU A 52 -18.50 -2.47 5.58
CA GLU A 52 -18.76 -1.34 6.46
C GLU A 52 -19.02 -0.06 5.68
N ASP A 53 -20.09 0.63 6.06
CA ASP A 53 -20.39 1.97 5.59
C ASP A 53 -19.68 3.01 6.47
N LEU A 54 -18.64 3.64 5.92
CA LEU A 54 -17.84 4.63 6.66
C LEU A 54 -18.59 5.92 6.99
N SER A 55 -19.74 6.17 6.35
CA SER A 55 -20.63 7.27 6.73
C SER A 55 -21.40 6.98 8.03
N ASN A 56 -21.43 5.72 8.46
CA ASN A 56 -22.08 5.24 9.67
C ASN A 56 -21.11 4.62 10.71
N PHE A 57 -19.84 4.43 10.32
CA PHE A 57 -18.80 3.92 11.21
C PHE A 57 -18.16 5.02 12.07
N LYS A 58 -18.09 4.78 13.38
CA LYS A 58 -17.31 5.57 14.33
C LYS A 58 -16.50 4.66 15.24
N SER A 59 -15.19 4.89 15.27
CA SER A 59 -14.25 4.16 16.13
C SER A 59 -14.54 4.41 17.60
N ALA A 60 -14.67 3.34 18.38
CA ALA A 60 -14.86 3.41 19.83
C ALA A 60 -13.54 3.77 20.54
N ARG A 61 -12.39 3.38 20.00
CA ARG A 61 -11.08 3.60 20.64
C ARG A 61 -10.49 4.97 20.34
N THR A 62 -10.72 5.50 19.14
CA THR A 62 -10.13 6.77 18.69
C THR A 62 -11.15 7.90 18.55
N GLY A 63 -12.45 7.57 18.50
CA GLY A 63 -13.51 8.54 18.24
C GLY A 63 -13.59 9.03 16.80
N ARG A 64 -12.74 8.55 15.89
CA ARG A 64 -12.71 8.93 14.46
C ARG A 64 -13.94 8.40 13.71
N GLY A 65 -14.31 9.12 12.66
CA GLY A 65 -15.59 8.92 11.97
C GLY A 65 -16.71 9.73 12.66
N LEU A 66 -17.85 9.94 12.02
CA LEU A 66 -18.28 9.44 10.71
C LEU A 66 -17.57 10.16 9.56
N LEU A 67 -17.36 9.48 8.43
CA LEU A 67 -16.82 10.13 7.23
C LEU A 67 -17.98 10.63 6.35
N LEU A 68 -18.38 11.89 6.55
CA LEU A 68 -19.42 12.55 5.78
C LEU A 68 -18.84 13.27 4.54
N ASN A 69 -19.71 13.80 3.68
CA ASN A 69 -19.27 14.63 2.55
C ASN A 69 -18.38 15.78 3.02
N GLY A 70 -17.21 15.94 2.40
CA GLY A 70 -16.22 16.95 2.79
C GLY A 70 -15.38 16.58 4.02
N TRP A 71 -15.41 15.33 4.51
CA TRP A 71 -14.64 14.89 5.68
C TRP A 71 -13.14 15.23 5.59
N LYS A 72 -12.57 15.23 4.38
CA LYS A 72 -11.15 15.52 4.13
C LYS A 72 -10.71 16.90 4.63
N ASP A 73 -11.62 17.87 4.68
CA ASP A 73 -11.31 19.25 5.09
C ASP A 73 -11.58 19.51 6.58
N HIS A 74 -12.27 18.57 7.25
CA HIS A 74 -12.73 18.73 8.63
C HIS A 74 -12.15 17.69 9.60
N CYS A 75 -11.36 16.74 9.10
CA CYS A 75 -10.72 15.71 9.92
C CYS A 75 -9.27 16.06 10.25
N SER A 76 -8.89 15.84 11.52
CA SER A 76 -7.51 15.89 11.97
C SER A 76 -7.25 14.76 12.98
N PRO A 77 -6.13 14.03 12.89
CA PRO A 77 -5.10 14.16 11.87
C PRO A 77 -5.52 13.56 10.52
N ILE A 78 -4.99 14.11 9.42
CA ILE A 78 -5.15 13.59 8.06
C ILE A 78 -3.78 13.32 7.42
N MET A 79 -3.72 12.29 6.59
CA MET A 79 -2.57 12.02 5.73
C MET A 79 -3.04 11.55 4.36
N THR A 80 -2.20 11.77 3.35
CA THR A 80 -2.44 11.29 1.99
C THR A 80 -1.29 10.39 1.54
N ALA A 81 -1.66 9.25 0.97
CA ALA A 81 -0.73 8.34 0.29
C ALA A 81 -0.79 8.59 -1.22
N TYR A 82 0.26 9.18 -1.77
CA TYR A 82 0.43 9.43 -3.20
C TYR A 82 1.04 8.19 -3.84
N LYS A 83 0.20 7.36 -4.46
CA LYS A 83 0.60 6.13 -5.13
C LYS A 83 0.79 6.38 -6.62
N LEU A 84 2.04 6.34 -7.08
CA LEU A 84 2.36 6.36 -8.51
C LEU A 84 2.39 4.92 -9.02
N VAL A 85 1.42 4.58 -9.86
CA VAL A 85 1.33 3.27 -10.50
C VAL A 85 1.84 3.38 -11.92
N THR A 86 2.83 2.57 -12.27
CA THR A 86 3.33 2.44 -13.64
C THR A 86 3.09 1.02 -14.14
N ILE A 87 2.34 0.91 -15.22
CA ILE A 87 2.05 -0.36 -15.89
C ILE A 87 2.54 -0.23 -17.33
N ASP A 88 3.39 -1.18 -17.72
CA ASP A 88 3.89 -1.34 -19.08
C ASP A 88 3.65 -2.79 -19.46
N VAL A 89 2.81 -3.00 -20.48
CA VAL A 89 2.44 -4.32 -20.97
C VAL A 89 2.93 -4.46 -22.42
N PRO A 90 4.07 -5.14 -22.65
CA PRO A 90 4.67 -5.25 -23.97
C PRO A 90 4.01 -6.35 -24.82
N TYR A 91 2.67 -6.37 -24.89
CA TYR A 91 1.91 -7.32 -25.71
C TYR A 91 1.21 -6.62 -26.88
N TRP A 92 1.50 -7.11 -28.08
CA TRP A 92 0.88 -6.59 -29.31
C TRP A 92 -0.62 -6.89 -29.36
N GLY A 93 -1.40 -5.89 -29.78
CA GLY A 93 -2.85 -6.00 -30.02
C GLY A 93 -3.74 -5.74 -28.81
N PHE A 94 -3.37 -6.18 -27.60
CA PHE A 94 -4.21 -6.04 -26.40
C PHE A 94 -3.53 -5.38 -25.19
N GLY A 95 -2.29 -4.91 -25.31
CA GLY A 95 -1.54 -4.23 -24.23
C GLY A 95 -2.34 -3.17 -23.50
N GLY A 96 -2.88 -2.17 -24.23
CA GLY A 96 -3.65 -1.08 -23.61
C GLY A 96 -4.93 -1.52 -22.89
N LYS A 97 -5.63 -2.56 -23.38
CA LYS A 97 -6.79 -3.11 -22.66
C LYS A 97 -6.39 -3.82 -21.37
N LEU A 98 -5.26 -4.53 -21.40
CA LEU A 98 -4.72 -5.20 -20.22
C LEU A 98 -4.19 -4.18 -19.19
N GLU A 99 -3.50 -3.13 -19.63
CA GLU A 99 -3.07 -2.01 -18.79
C GLU A 99 -4.27 -1.35 -18.09
N GLN A 100 -5.33 -1.06 -18.84
CA GLN A 100 -6.54 -0.47 -18.27
C GLN A 100 -7.20 -1.39 -17.24
N ALA A 101 -7.27 -2.69 -17.50
CA ALA A 101 -7.81 -3.67 -16.57
C ALA A 101 -6.97 -3.75 -15.28
N LEU A 102 -5.65 -3.78 -15.39
CA LEU A 102 -4.74 -3.80 -14.24
C LEU A 102 -4.84 -2.49 -13.42
N MET A 103 -4.90 -1.34 -14.09
CA MET A 103 -5.10 -0.04 -13.42
C MET A 103 -6.43 0.00 -12.66
N ALA A 104 -7.52 -0.52 -13.25
CA ALA A 104 -8.81 -0.58 -12.58
C ALA A 104 -8.81 -1.54 -11.37
N GLY A 105 -8.12 -2.68 -11.49
CA GLY A 105 -7.89 -3.60 -10.38
C GLY A 105 -7.11 -2.97 -9.22
N GLU A 106 -5.98 -2.33 -9.50
CA GLU A 106 -5.16 -1.62 -8.51
C GLU A 106 -5.93 -0.50 -7.81
N ARG A 107 -6.69 0.28 -8.58
CA ARG A 107 -7.55 1.34 -8.05
C ARG A 107 -8.59 0.78 -7.07
N ALA A 108 -9.28 -0.29 -7.43
CA ALA A 108 -10.26 -0.95 -6.56
C ALA A 108 -9.59 -1.53 -5.31
N LEU A 109 -8.43 -2.17 -5.47
CA LEU A 109 -7.64 -2.70 -4.35
C LEU A 109 -7.25 -1.60 -3.36
N PHE A 110 -6.78 -0.44 -3.84
CA PHE A 110 -6.45 0.67 -2.96
C PHE A 110 -7.69 1.22 -2.25
N LEU A 111 -8.81 1.37 -2.94
CA LEU A 111 -10.05 1.83 -2.31
C LEU A 111 -10.49 0.89 -1.18
N GLU A 112 -10.67 -0.40 -1.46
CA GLU A 112 -11.19 -1.34 -0.48
C GLU A 112 -10.20 -1.62 0.65
N SER A 113 -8.90 -1.70 0.37
CA SER A 113 -7.89 -1.87 1.42
C SER A 113 -7.85 -0.68 2.39
N HIS A 114 -8.00 0.56 1.91
CA HIS A 114 -8.02 1.73 2.80
C HIS A 114 -9.34 1.87 3.55
N ARG A 115 -10.45 1.42 2.96
CA ARG A 115 -11.72 1.28 3.69
C ARG A 115 -11.58 0.31 4.84
N ASN A 116 -11.09 -0.89 4.57
CA ASN A 116 -10.87 -1.93 5.60
C ASN A 116 -9.89 -1.46 6.67
N CYS A 117 -8.81 -0.78 6.28
CA CYS A 117 -7.88 -0.19 7.25
C CYS A 117 -8.58 0.80 8.19
N PHE A 118 -9.47 1.66 7.67
CA PHE A 118 -10.21 2.60 8.50
C PHE A 118 -11.30 1.92 9.34
N SER A 119 -12.06 0.97 8.77
CA SER A 119 -13.12 0.26 9.51
C SER A 119 -12.56 -0.63 10.62
N TRP A 120 -11.37 -1.19 10.43
CA TRP A 120 -10.68 -2.01 11.44
C TRP A 120 -9.75 -1.21 12.36
N ILE A 121 -9.87 0.13 12.40
CA ILE A 121 -9.00 0.97 13.24
C ILE A 121 -9.03 0.57 14.71
N ASP A 122 -10.17 0.12 15.21
CA ASP A 122 -10.27 -0.32 16.60
C ASP A 122 -9.50 -1.62 16.88
N GLU A 123 -9.20 -2.41 15.87
CA GLU A 123 -8.43 -3.66 15.99
C GLU A 123 -6.93 -3.36 16.06
N TRP A 124 -6.42 -2.49 15.19
CA TRP A 124 -4.98 -2.26 15.07
C TRP A 124 -4.45 -1.04 15.81
N PHE A 125 -5.29 -0.07 16.16
CA PHE A 125 -4.82 1.15 16.83
C PHE A 125 -4.15 0.80 18.17
N GLY A 126 -2.96 1.35 18.45
CA GLY A 126 -2.26 1.10 19.72
C GLY A 126 -1.75 -0.34 19.92
N LEU A 127 -1.71 -1.18 18.87
CA LEU A 127 -0.94 -2.42 18.93
C LEU A 127 0.55 -2.11 19.10
N MET A 128 1.22 -2.83 20.01
CA MET A 128 2.67 -2.72 20.19
C MET A 128 3.40 -3.36 19.01
N THR A 129 4.55 -2.81 18.63
CA THR A 129 5.39 -3.33 17.53
C THR A 129 5.75 -4.80 17.71
N GLU A 130 6.00 -5.25 18.94
CA GLU A 130 6.33 -6.65 19.21
C GLU A 130 5.14 -7.59 18.92
N MET A 131 3.93 -7.17 19.27
CA MET A 131 2.72 -7.94 18.96
C MET A 131 2.43 -7.97 17.46
N MET A 132 2.75 -6.88 16.74
CA MET A 132 2.65 -6.83 15.28
C MET A 132 3.59 -7.85 14.62
N ARG A 133 4.83 -8.00 15.11
CA ARG A 133 5.79 -8.99 14.60
C ARG A 133 5.31 -10.42 14.81
N GLU A 134 4.73 -10.70 15.98
CA GLU A 134 4.20 -12.04 16.26
C GLU A 134 3.00 -12.36 15.37
N LEU A 135 2.08 -11.41 15.19
CA LEU A 135 0.95 -11.56 14.27
C LEU A 135 1.40 -11.77 12.81
N GLU A 136 2.46 -11.09 12.38
CA GLU A 136 3.08 -11.27 11.06
C GLU A 136 3.64 -12.70 10.93
N ARG A 137 4.39 -13.18 11.92
CA ARG A 137 4.94 -14.54 11.97
C ARG A 137 3.85 -15.62 11.92
N GLU A 138 2.78 -15.45 12.68
CA GLU A 138 1.63 -16.38 12.68
C GLU A 138 0.90 -16.36 11.32
N SER A 139 0.72 -15.17 10.75
CA SER A 139 0.09 -14.99 9.43
C SER A 139 0.90 -15.66 8.34
N ASP A 140 2.23 -15.43 8.31
CA ASP A 140 3.15 -16.04 7.37
C ASP A 140 3.12 -17.56 7.46
N TYR A 141 3.15 -18.11 8.68
CA TYR A 141 3.05 -19.55 8.90
C TYR A 141 1.74 -20.13 8.35
N SER A 142 0.61 -19.47 8.66
CA SER A 142 -0.73 -19.88 8.21
C SER A 142 -0.86 -19.81 6.68
N LEU A 143 -0.36 -18.75 6.06
CA LEU A 143 -0.35 -18.57 4.61
C LEU A 143 0.53 -19.61 3.92
N ASN A 144 1.75 -19.81 4.42
CA ASN A 144 2.69 -20.79 3.89
C ASN A 144 2.11 -22.21 3.95
N ASN A 145 1.41 -22.56 5.04
CA ASN A 145 0.72 -23.85 5.17
C ASN A 145 -0.43 -24.01 4.16
N LYS A 146 -1.25 -22.96 3.97
CA LYS A 146 -2.36 -22.97 3.00
C LYS A 146 -1.87 -23.05 1.55
N LEU A 147 -0.73 -22.43 1.25
CA LEU A 147 -0.11 -22.41 -0.07
C LEU A 147 0.78 -23.64 -0.34
N GLY A 148 0.99 -24.51 0.66
CA GLY A 148 1.83 -25.70 0.53
C GLY A 148 3.31 -25.40 0.29
N GLN A 149 3.79 -24.21 0.69
CA GLN A 149 5.20 -23.85 0.59
C GLN A 149 5.98 -24.36 1.83
N PRO A 150 7.24 -24.83 1.69
CA PRO A 150 8.08 -25.14 2.84
C PRO A 150 8.64 -23.86 3.47
N CYS A 151 8.66 -23.80 4.80
CA CYS A 151 9.24 -22.71 5.58
C CYS A 151 10.68 -22.43 5.13
N SER A 152 10.96 -21.22 4.65
CA SER A 152 12.29 -20.83 4.21
C SER A 152 13.17 -20.54 5.43
N THR A 153 14.09 -21.44 5.76
CA THR A 153 15.14 -21.20 6.75
C THR A 153 15.99 -19.99 6.34
N GLU A 154 16.06 -19.02 7.26
CA GLU A 154 17.05 -17.94 7.42
C GLU A 154 17.83 -17.50 6.18
N ARG A 155 17.47 -16.34 5.62
CA ARG A 155 18.39 -15.56 4.79
C ARG A 155 19.23 -14.68 5.71
N SER A 156 20.33 -15.23 6.22
CA SER A 156 21.35 -14.45 6.93
C SER A 156 21.97 -13.43 5.97
N TRP A 157 21.79 -12.15 6.27
CA TRP A 157 22.47 -11.06 5.59
C TRP A 157 23.91 -11.02 6.15
N ILE A 158 24.84 -11.69 5.49
CA ILE A 158 26.27 -11.40 5.67
C ILE A 158 26.60 -10.28 4.67
N THR A 159 26.92 -9.09 5.19
CA THR A 159 27.52 -8.01 4.41
C THR A 159 28.94 -8.39 4.00
N PRO A 160 29.37 -8.15 2.75
CA PRO A 160 30.78 -8.27 2.39
C PRO A 160 31.51 -6.98 2.74
N GLU A 161 32.33 -7.00 3.80
CA GLU A 161 33.40 -6.02 4.01
C GLU A 161 34.71 -6.54 3.41
N GLU A 162 35.22 -5.74 2.47
CA GLU A 162 36.60 -5.58 1.98
C GLU A 162 37.54 -6.79 1.85
N SER A 163 37.77 -7.17 0.59
CA SER A 163 39.03 -7.78 0.14
C SER A 163 39.99 -6.72 -0.42
N SER A 164 41.03 -6.37 0.34
CA SER A 164 42.38 -5.95 -0.13
C SER A 164 43.16 -5.48 1.10
N LEU A 165 44.25 -6.09 1.52
CA LEU A 165 45.54 -6.15 0.82
C LEU A 165 46.34 -7.35 1.35
N GLY A 166 47.02 -8.04 0.45
CA GLY A 166 47.90 -9.16 0.78
C GLY A 166 49.31 -8.72 1.21
N GLY A 167 50.03 -9.70 1.73
CA GLY A 167 51.46 -9.88 1.45
C GLY A 167 52.44 -9.54 2.58
N GLU A 168 53.00 -10.60 3.17
CA GLU A 168 54.37 -10.72 3.73
C GLU A 168 54.68 -9.91 5.01
N GLU A 169 55.44 -10.35 6.03
CA GLU A 169 56.45 -11.41 6.14
C GLU A 169 56.76 -11.70 7.64
N SER A 170 57.10 -12.96 7.93
CA SER A 170 58.05 -13.50 8.93
C SER A 170 58.34 -12.83 10.31
N MET A 171 58.01 -13.59 11.37
CA MET A 171 58.86 -14.04 12.49
C MET A 171 59.96 -13.11 13.05
N ALA A 172 59.72 -12.55 14.25
CA ALA A 172 60.59 -12.57 15.44
C ALA A 172 59.89 -11.90 16.63
#